data_AF-A0A3P7JM46-F1
#
_entry.id   AF-A0A3P7JM46-F1
#
_cell.length_a   1.000
_cell.length_b   1.000
_cell.length_c   1.000
_cell.angle_alpha   90.00
_cell.angle_beta   90.00
_cell.angle_gamma   90.00
#
_symmetry.space_group_name_H-M   'P 1'
#
loop_
_entity.id
_entity.type
_entity.pdbx_description
1 polymer ?
#
loop_
_entity_poly.entity_id
_entity_poly.type
_entity_poly.pdbx_seq_one_letter_code
_entity_poly.pdbx_strand_id
1 'polypeptide(L)'
;MSGVENVTLEMAADDHSLFYYVQSLVGAIDWGTKCERSRRVWEPTYTLIYEDASLPYVTKFSQISSDYSKVPPAVNECLEVIGLLSRIGERFPDAQLSPQVFISDKLTQKLTQELSDALVVAARAMPDWCERLIYTYPCLFSAETKNMYMQATAFGVSRTIVWLQSRRDAALDRARGAAQSATSSASRPHDRYQEYRVGRLKHERIKVTRSEEHLLEQAIRVMKFHADRKAVLEIEYVGEEGTGLGPTLDFYVRRAGGLFPAPLPPHTDEVRRASEMFRVLGIFMAKVLQDGRLVDLPLARPFLKLIVSPHLSEAEEPSLDRILSLDDFEEVHPVKGGFLKELRALAQRKRAIENEPMLDREAKRRKIDELKLCIHGTRCRVEDLALNFTVNPPSSVFDYEEMELVEGGADMDVTMDNVELYVQKCADFYLNTGIVNQMRAFRDGFDRVFGLRALRSYSPEEVQRLLSGEQCPEWTREDVLNYTEPKLGYTKDSPGFLRFVDVMVE
;
A
#
# COMPACT_ATOMS: atom_id res chain seq x y z
N MET A 1 -16.22 -49.03 -2.72
CA MET A 1 -15.26 -48.24 -1.92
C MET A 1 -14.44 -47.42 -2.90
N SER A 2 -14.78 -46.15 -3.09
CA SER A 2 -13.98 -45.23 -3.91
C SER A 2 -12.64 -45.04 -3.20
N GLY A 3 -11.52 -45.35 -3.85
CA GLY A 3 -10.17 -45.25 -3.28
C GLY A 3 -9.68 -43.83 -3.00
N VAL A 4 -10.51 -43.02 -2.34
CA VAL A 4 -10.22 -41.67 -1.86
C VAL A 4 -9.96 -41.80 -0.35
N GLU A 5 -8.83 -41.28 0.11
CA GLU A 5 -8.49 -41.28 1.53
C GLU A 5 -9.50 -40.46 2.35
N ASN A 6 -9.86 -40.96 3.54
CA ASN A 6 -10.67 -40.19 4.49
C ASN A 6 -9.80 -39.10 5.12
N VAL A 7 -10.09 -37.84 4.81
CA VAL A 7 -9.41 -36.66 5.36
C VAL A 7 -10.34 -35.95 6.33
N THR A 8 -9.82 -35.62 7.52
CA THR A 8 -10.55 -34.85 8.54
C THR A 8 -9.80 -33.55 8.79
N LEU A 9 -10.50 -32.42 8.74
CA LEU A 9 -9.93 -31.10 8.96
C LEU A 9 -10.50 -30.45 10.22
N GLU A 10 -9.67 -29.72 10.94
CA GLU A 10 -10.10 -28.90 12.05
C GLU A 10 -10.71 -27.58 11.53
N MET A 11 -11.89 -27.22 12.04
CA MET A 11 -12.57 -25.96 11.74
C MET A 11 -12.41 -24.99 12.92
N ALA A 12 -11.19 -24.51 13.16
CA ALA A 12 -10.86 -23.67 14.31
C ALA A 12 -11.07 -22.15 14.11
N ALA A 13 -11.40 -21.72 12.88
CA ALA A 13 -11.45 -20.29 12.54
C ALA A 13 -12.89 -19.82 12.33
N ASP A 14 -13.29 -18.80 13.09
CA ASP A 14 -14.65 -18.26 13.05
C ASP A 14 -14.91 -17.35 11.82
N ASP A 15 -13.87 -16.98 11.08
CA ASP A 15 -13.93 -16.06 9.94
C ASP A 15 -13.91 -16.76 8.56
N HIS A 16 -13.84 -18.09 8.55
CA HIS A 16 -13.86 -18.91 7.34
C HIS A 16 -15.25 -19.50 7.06
N SER A 17 -15.63 -19.49 5.78
CA SER A 17 -16.89 -20.13 5.35
C SER A 17 -16.74 -21.65 5.24
N LEU A 18 -17.83 -22.41 5.29
CA LEU A 18 -17.80 -23.85 5.01
C LEU A 18 -17.14 -24.16 3.65
N PHE A 19 -17.33 -23.30 2.65
CA PHE A 19 -16.70 -23.43 1.33
C PHE A 19 -15.18 -23.36 1.38
N TYR A 20 -14.60 -22.64 2.34
CA TYR A 20 -13.15 -22.62 2.56
C TYR A 20 -12.66 -24.03 2.90
N TYR A 21 -13.27 -24.65 3.90
CA TYR A 21 -12.90 -25.99 4.34
C TYR A 21 -13.16 -27.06 3.27
N VAL A 22 -14.25 -26.93 2.51
CA VAL A 22 -14.50 -27.79 1.34
C VAL A 22 -13.37 -27.64 0.32
N GLN A 23 -12.95 -26.42 -0.01
CA GLN A 23 -11.82 -26.20 -0.94
C GLN A 23 -10.48 -26.70 -0.38
N SER A 24 -10.24 -26.56 0.92
CA SER A 24 -9.07 -27.12 1.58
C SER A 24 -9.04 -28.65 1.49
N LEU A 25 -10.20 -29.33 1.62
CA LEU A 25 -10.33 -30.76 1.35
C LEU A 25 -10.05 -31.09 -0.13
N VAL A 26 -10.51 -30.24 -1.06
CA VAL A 26 -10.21 -30.43 -2.50
C VAL A 26 -8.71 -30.44 -2.77
N GLY A 27 -7.96 -29.55 -2.12
CA GLY A 27 -6.51 -29.46 -2.27
C GLY A 27 -5.72 -30.56 -1.56
N ALA A 28 -6.27 -31.12 -0.47
CA ALA A 28 -5.58 -32.12 0.36
C ALA A 28 -5.69 -33.56 -0.17
N ILE A 29 -6.58 -33.82 -1.11
CA ILE A 29 -6.94 -35.15 -1.60
C ILE A 29 -6.55 -35.30 -3.07
N ASP A 30 -5.99 -36.44 -3.47
CA ASP A 30 -5.85 -36.79 -4.88
C ASP A 30 -7.18 -37.30 -5.43
N TRP A 31 -7.89 -36.40 -6.12
CA TRP A 31 -9.17 -36.71 -6.75
C TRP A 31 -9.05 -37.39 -8.12
N GLY A 32 -7.82 -37.71 -8.56
CA GLY A 32 -7.55 -38.23 -9.89
C GLY A 32 -7.69 -37.15 -10.96
N THR A 33 -8.63 -37.31 -11.89
CA THR A 33 -8.78 -36.36 -13.00
C THR A 33 -9.51 -35.07 -12.58
N LYS A 34 -9.23 -33.95 -13.27
CA LYS A 34 -9.91 -32.65 -13.01
C LYS A 34 -11.44 -32.75 -13.11
N CYS A 35 -11.95 -33.57 -14.02
CA CYS A 35 -13.39 -33.80 -14.20
C CYS A 35 -14.00 -34.55 -13.00
N GLU A 36 -13.32 -35.59 -12.52
CA GLU A 36 -13.74 -36.33 -11.32
C GLU A 36 -13.72 -35.45 -10.08
N ARG A 37 -12.71 -34.60 -9.92
CA ARG A 37 -12.63 -33.61 -8.84
C ARG A 37 -13.85 -32.70 -8.82
N SER A 38 -14.18 -32.03 -9.94
CA SER A 38 -15.34 -31.13 -9.99
C SER A 38 -16.66 -31.83 -9.70
N ARG A 39 -16.79 -33.12 -10.03
CA ARG A 39 -18.01 -33.89 -9.74
C ARG A 39 -18.08 -34.34 -8.28
N ARG A 40 -17.00 -34.96 -7.80
CA ARG A 40 -16.91 -35.59 -6.47
C ARG A 40 -16.76 -34.60 -5.32
N VAL A 41 -16.61 -33.31 -5.57
CA VAL A 41 -16.65 -32.28 -4.52
C VAL A 41 -18.08 -31.88 -4.16
N TRP A 42 -19.03 -31.98 -5.10
CA TRP A 42 -20.43 -31.59 -4.85
C TRP A 42 -21.38 -32.76 -4.63
N GLU A 43 -20.95 -33.98 -4.94
CA GLU A 43 -21.70 -35.23 -4.70
C GLU A 43 -21.66 -35.79 -3.26
N PRO A 44 -20.60 -35.62 -2.43
CA PRO A 44 -20.47 -36.32 -1.17
C PRO A 44 -21.27 -35.63 -0.06
N THR A 45 -21.77 -36.43 0.88
CA THR A 45 -22.27 -35.92 2.17
C THR A 45 -21.07 -35.62 3.06
N TYR A 46 -20.84 -34.34 3.36
CA TYR A 46 -19.86 -33.91 4.35
C TYR A 46 -20.45 -34.06 5.76
N THR A 47 -19.78 -34.79 6.65
CA THR A 47 -20.18 -34.94 8.05
C THR A 47 -19.51 -33.87 8.90
N LEU A 48 -20.29 -32.98 9.50
CA LEU A 48 -19.80 -32.02 10.50
C LEU A 48 -19.84 -32.67 11.88
N ILE A 49 -18.70 -32.66 12.58
CA ILE A 49 -18.55 -33.20 13.92
C ILE A 49 -18.30 -32.02 14.86
N TYR A 50 -19.20 -31.80 15.82
CA TYR A 50 -19.01 -30.82 16.89
C TYR A 50 -18.41 -31.54 18.09
N GLU A 51 -17.27 -31.07 18.59
CA GLU A 51 -16.60 -31.58 19.79
C GLU A 51 -16.54 -30.48 20.86
N ASP A 52 -16.52 -30.85 22.14
CA ASP A 52 -16.35 -29.91 23.25
C ASP A 52 -14.87 -29.49 23.32
N ALA A 53 -14.60 -28.20 23.17
CA ALA A 53 -13.24 -27.64 23.18
C ALA A 53 -12.47 -27.87 24.50
N SER A 54 -13.17 -28.19 25.59
CA SER A 54 -12.56 -28.50 26.89
C SER A 54 -12.12 -29.97 27.03
N LEU A 55 -12.56 -30.85 26.13
CA LEU A 55 -12.20 -32.26 26.12
C LEU A 55 -11.05 -32.52 25.14
N PRO A 56 -10.17 -33.49 25.41
CA PRO A 56 -9.16 -33.90 24.44
C PRO A 56 -9.84 -34.45 23.18
N TYR A 57 -9.40 -33.95 22.02
CA TYR A 57 -9.94 -34.34 20.72
C TYR A 57 -9.98 -35.87 20.56
N VAL A 58 -11.16 -36.37 20.21
CA VAL A 58 -11.37 -37.81 19.99
C VAL A 58 -10.89 -38.21 18.59
N THR A 59 -10.88 -37.24 17.67
CA THR A 59 -10.53 -37.45 16.27
C THR A 59 -9.15 -36.89 15.95
N LYS A 60 -8.30 -37.68 15.27
CA LYS A 60 -7.02 -37.17 14.76
C LYS A 60 -7.25 -36.36 13.49
N PHE A 61 -6.85 -35.09 13.50
CA PHE A 61 -6.93 -34.23 12.32
C PHE A 61 -5.79 -34.51 11.35
N SER A 62 -6.12 -34.45 10.06
CA SER A 62 -5.11 -34.33 9.02
C SER A 62 -4.57 -32.91 9.07
N GLN A 63 -3.29 -32.75 9.41
CA GLN A 63 -2.61 -31.47 9.19
C GLN A 63 -2.54 -31.25 7.67
N ILE A 64 -3.32 -30.29 7.16
CA ILE A 64 -3.03 -29.76 5.82
C ILE A 64 -1.70 -29.04 5.96
N SER A 65 -0.64 -29.67 5.46
CA SER A 65 0.64 -29.00 5.45
C SER A 65 0.54 -27.83 4.47
N SER A 66 0.46 -26.60 4.99
CA SER A 66 0.93 -25.39 4.30
C SER A 66 2.45 -25.41 4.05
N ASP A 67 3.09 -26.49 4.50
CA ASP A 67 4.50 -26.64 4.68
C ASP A 67 5.26 -26.49 3.35
N TYR A 68 5.90 -25.34 3.23
CA TYR A 68 6.85 -25.02 2.18
C TYR A 68 8.01 -26.00 2.11
N SER A 69 8.17 -26.90 3.09
CA SER A 69 9.09 -28.04 3.06
C SER A 69 8.88 -28.97 1.86
N LYS A 70 7.67 -28.97 1.26
CA LYS A 70 7.39 -29.71 0.01
C LYS A 70 7.89 -28.99 -1.25
N VAL A 71 8.21 -27.70 -1.16
CA VAL A 71 8.85 -26.97 -2.27
C VAL A 71 10.32 -27.38 -2.30
N PRO A 72 10.85 -27.88 -3.44
CA PRO A 72 12.25 -28.27 -3.52
C PRO A 72 13.16 -27.12 -3.05
N PRO A 73 14.18 -27.37 -2.20
CA PRO A 73 15.05 -26.33 -1.67
C PRO A 73 15.64 -25.41 -2.75
N ALA A 74 16.05 -26.00 -3.88
CA ALA A 74 16.57 -25.27 -5.04
C ALA A 74 15.58 -24.23 -5.60
N VAL A 75 14.27 -24.46 -5.50
CA VAL A 75 13.25 -23.48 -5.93
C VAL A 75 13.22 -22.30 -4.98
N ASN A 76 13.32 -22.54 -3.66
CA ASN A 76 13.38 -21.46 -2.66
C ASN A 76 14.65 -20.61 -2.87
N GLU A 77 15.80 -21.26 -3.03
CA GLU A 77 17.08 -20.58 -3.29
C GLU A 77 17.01 -19.73 -4.56
N CYS A 78 16.46 -20.27 -5.65
CA CYS A 78 16.26 -19.52 -6.89
C CYS A 78 15.36 -18.28 -6.69
N LEU A 79 14.25 -18.42 -5.96
CA LEU A 79 13.35 -17.30 -5.67
C LEU A 79 14.04 -16.23 -4.83
N GLU A 80 14.83 -16.62 -3.82
CA GLU A 80 15.61 -15.71 -2.99
C GLU A 80 16.63 -14.93 -3.81
N VAL A 81 17.37 -15.61 -4.70
CA VAL A 81 18.33 -14.99 -5.62
C VAL A 81 17.63 -14.00 -6.55
N ILE A 82 16.51 -14.39 -7.18
CA ILE A 82 15.72 -13.51 -8.04
C ILE A 82 15.26 -12.26 -7.28
N GLY A 83 14.71 -12.45 -6.07
CA GLY A 83 14.26 -11.35 -5.23
C GLY A 83 15.41 -10.41 -4.82
N LEU A 84 16.59 -10.93 -4.52
CA LEU A 84 17.78 -10.13 -4.23
C LEU A 84 18.25 -9.35 -5.46
N LEU A 85 18.31 -9.98 -6.63
CA LEU A 85 18.70 -9.32 -7.89
C LEU A 85 17.75 -8.19 -8.27
N SER A 86 16.43 -8.37 -8.11
CA SER A 86 15.45 -7.31 -8.33
C SER A 86 15.71 -6.11 -7.41
N ARG A 87 15.91 -6.35 -6.11
CA ARG A 87 16.21 -5.27 -5.14
C ARG A 87 17.54 -4.57 -5.41
N ILE A 88 18.55 -5.30 -5.90
CA ILE A 88 19.83 -4.72 -6.32
C ILE A 88 19.61 -3.82 -7.54
N GLY A 89 18.85 -4.27 -8.54
CA GLY A 89 18.52 -3.46 -9.71
C GLY A 89 17.79 -2.16 -9.37
N GLU A 90 16.87 -2.19 -8.40
CA GLU A 90 16.18 -1.00 -7.90
C GLU A 90 17.11 -0.03 -7.15
N ARG A 91 18.07 -0.56 -6.38
CA ARG A 91 18.97 0.26 -5.56
C ARG A 91 20.17 0.80 -6.33
N PHE A 92 20.57 0.13 -7.40
CA PHE A 92 21.72 0.49 -8.24
C PHE A 92 21.28 0.58 -9.70
N PRO A 93 20.72 1.73 -10.13
CA PRO A 93 20.24 1.92 -11.51
C PRO A 93 21.31 1.66 -12.59
N ASP A 94 22.59 1.87 -12.25
CA ASP A 94 23.74 1.60 -13.12
C ASP A 94 23.89 0.12 -13.51
N ALA A 95 23.22 -0.79 -12.80
CA ALA A 95 23.21 -2.22 -13.11
C ALA A 95 22.44 -2.56 -14.40
N GLN A 96 21.68 -1.62 -14.98
CA GLN A 96 20.93 -1.78 -16.25
C GLN A 96 19.98 -3.00 -16.26
N LEU A 97 19.49 -3.42 -15.09
CA LEU A 97 18.53 -4.52 -14.96
C LEU A 97 17.10 -4.00 -15.14
N SER A 98 16.46 -4.36 -16.26
CA SER A 98 15.05 -4.02 -16.48
C SER A 98 14.13 -4.84 -15.57
N PRO A 99 13.15 -4.23 -14.88
CA PRO A 99 12.17 -4.95 -14.05
C PRO A 99 11.39 -6.02 -14.82
N GLN A 100 11.22 -5.83 -16.14
CA GLN A 100 10.49 -6.75 -17.02
C GLN A 100 11.14 -8.14 -17.10
N VAL A 101 12.46 -8.23 -16.87
CA VAL A 101 13.21 -9.50 -16.95
C VAL A 101 12.80 -10.47 -15.83
N PHE A 102 12.29 -9.96 -14.71
CA PHE A 102 11.88 -10.77 -13.57
C PHE A 102 10.43 -11.28 -13.68
N ILE A 103 9.61 -10.69 -14.55
CA ILE A 103 8.20 -11.06 -14.69
C ILE A 103 8.09 -12.47 -15.30
N SER A 104 7.30 -13.32 -14.67
CA SER A 104 7.08 -14.69 -15.14
C SER A 104 5.71 -14.86 -15.77
N ASP A 105 5.65 -15.00 -17.09
CA ASP A 105 4.40 -15.26 -17.82
C ASP A 105 3.72 -16.56 -17.37
N LYS A 106 4.50 -17.60 -17.10
CA LYS A 106 3.98 -18.91 -16.65
C LYS A 106 3.33 -18.83 -15.27
N LEU A 107 3.98 -18.14 -14.31
CA LEU A 107 3.39 -17.94 -12.98
C LEU A 107 2.19 -16.99 -13.05
N THR A 108 2.27 -15.96 -13.89
CA THR A 108 1.16 -15.03 -14.14
C THR A 108 -0.05 -15.76 -14.71
N GLN A 109 0.13 -16.65 -15.69
CA GLN A 109 -0.94 -17.47 -16.26
C GLN A 109 -1.55 -18.39 -15.21
N LYS A 110 -0.71 -19.06 -14.41
CA LYS A 110 -1.17 -19.95 -13.34
C LYS A 110 -1.97 -19.20 -12.28
N LEU A 111 -1.47 -18.05 -11.81
CA LEU A 111 -2.17 -17.21 -10.84
C LEU A 111 -3.50 -16.70 -11.41
N THR A 112 -3.51 -16.23 -12.65
CA THR A 112 -4.72 -15.73 -13.31
C THR A 112 -5.78 -16.84 -13.48
N GLN A 113 -5.33 -18.09 -13.69
CA GLN A 113 -6.21 -19.25 -13.73
C GLN A 113 -6.86 -19.50 -12.36
N GLU A 114 -6.09 -19.46 -11.26
CA GLU A 114 -6.66 -19.59 -9.89
C GLU A 114 -7.64 -18.45 -9.59
N LEU A 115 -7.29 -17.22 -9.95
CA LEU A 115 -8.15 -16.04 -9.80
C LEU A 115 -9.44 -16.10 -10.66
N SER A 116 -9.51 -17.01 -11.63
CA SER A 116 -10.71 -17.22 -12.45
C SER A 116 -11.71 -18.18 -11.80
N ASP A 117 -11.30 -18.94 -10.78
CA ASP A 117 -12.20 -19.85 -10.07
C ASP A 117 -13.00 -19.07 -9.02
N ALA A 118 -14.26 -18.78 -9.35
CA ALA A 118 -15.13 -17.96 -8.52
C ALA A 118 -15.33 -18.53 -7.11
N LEU A 119 -15.33 -19.85 -6.96
CA LEU A 119 -15.56 -20.47 -5.65
C LEU A 119 -14.30 -20.40 -4.79
N VAL A 120 -13.13 -20.64 -5.37
CA VAL A 120 -11.85 -20.52 -4.66
C VAL A 120 -11.67 -19.10 -4.14
N VAL A 121 -11.89 -18.09 -4.98
CA VAL A 121 -11.69 -16.69 -4.59
C VAL A 121 -12.78 -16.22 -3.62
N ALA A 122 -14.06 -16.51 -3.87
CA ALA A 122 -15.16 -16.10 -2.99
C ALA A 122 -15.10 -16.78 -1.60
N ALA A 123 -14.60 -18.02 -1.55
CA ALA A 123 -14.38 -18.73 -0.29
C ALA A 123 -13.09 -18.32 0.44
N ARG A 124 -12.26 -17.44 -0.16
CA ARG A 124 -10.92 -17.07 0.33
C ARG A 124 -10.00 -18.29 0.52
N ALA A 125 -10.15 -19.29 -0.34
CA ALA A 125 -9.43 -20.57 -0.27
C ALA A 125 -8.32 -20.66 -1.34
N MET A 126 -7.69 -19.53 -1.65
CA MET A 126 -6.60 -19.49 -2.61
C MET A 126 -5.43 -20.34 -2.11
N PRO A 127 -4.72 -21.07 -2.99
CA PRO A 127 -3.53 -21.80 -2.57
C PRO A 127 -2.45 -20.87 -1.98
N ASP A 128 -1.82 -21.28 -0.88
CA ASP A 128 -0.82 -20.49 -0.13
C ASP A 128 0.33 -19.95 -0.98
N TRP A 129 0.72 -20.69 -2.04
CA TRP A 129 1.77 -20.25 -2.96
C TRP A 129 1.42 -18.92 -3.64
N CYS A 130 0.13 -18.60 -3.84
CA CYS A 130 -0.30 -17.36 -4.46
C CYS A 130 0.08 -16.17 -3.58
N GLU A 131 -0.27 -16.24 -2.29
CA GLU A 131 0.03 -15.20 -1.29
C GLU A 131 1.55 -15.05 -1.12
N ARG A 132 2.27 -16.18 -0.98
CA ARG A 132 3.72 -16.18 -0.81
C ARG A 132 4.42 -15.51 -1.98
N LEU A 133 4.12 -15.89 -3.22
CA LEU A 133 4.78 -15.31 -4.39
C LEU A 133 4.44 -13.83 -4.54
N ILE A 134 3.17 -13.44 -4.35
CA ILE A 134 2.74 -12.04 -4.52
C ILE A 134 3.41 -11.10 -3.49
N TYR A 135 3.49 -11.50 -2.22
CA TYR A 135 4.02 -10.62 -1.17
C TYR A 135 5.52 -10.78 -0.88
N THR A 136 6.11 -11.95 -1.17
CA THR A 136 7.55 -12.18 -0.95
C THR A 136 8.38 -11.89 -2.19
N TYR A 137 7.83 -12.16 -3.38
CA TYR A 137 8.50 -12.01 -4.66
C TYR A 137 7.67 -11.20 -5.66
N PRO A 138 7.24 -9.97 -5.33
CA PRO A 138 6.35 -9.16 -6.17
C PRO A 138 6.90 -8.87 -7.57
N CYS A 139 8.24 -8.87 -7.73
CA CYS A 139 8.92 -8.69 -9.03
C CYS A 139 8.56 -9.74 -10.09
N LEU A 140 8.00 -10.89 -9.68
CA LEU A 140 7.55 -11.93 -10.60
C LEU A 140 6.27 -11.56 -11.36
N PHE A 141 5.58 -10.49 -10.95
CA PHE A 141 4.26 -10.13 -11.45
C PHE A 141 4.20 -8.65 -11.86
N SER A 142 3.47 -8.38 -12.95
CA SER A 142 3.16 -7.01 -13.36
C SER A 142 2.24 -6.30 -12.36
N ALA A 143 2.25 -4.97 -12.38
CA ALA A 143 1.31 -4.14 -11.60
C ALA A 143 -0.15 -4.55 -11.85
N GLU A 144 -0.52 -4.85 -13.09
CA GLU A 144 -1.85 -5.32 -13.46
C GLU A 144 -2.19 -6.65 -12.77
N THR A 145 -1.27 -7.61 -12.74
CA THR A 145 -1.49 -8.91 -12.10
C THR A 145 -1.66 -8.76 -10.59
N LYS A 146 -0.87 -7.89 -9.96
CA LYS A 146 -1.01 -7.54 -8.54
C LYS A 146 -2.37 -6.88 -8.25
N ASN A 147 -2.83 -5.98 -9.13
CA ASN A 147 -4.15 -5.37 -9.04
C ASN A 147 -5.28 -6.39 -9.15
N MET A 148 -5.19 -7.35 -10.07
CA MET A 148 -6.16 -8.45 -10.15
C MET A 148 -6.19 -9.25 -8.85
N TYR A 149 -5.02 -9.57 -8.28
CA TYR A 149 -4.94 -10.30 -7.02
C TYR A 149 -5.55 -9.50 -5.86
N MET A 150 -5.27 -8.19 -5.75
CA MET A 150 -5.84 -7.32 -4.72
C MET A 150 -7.36 -7.21 -4.85
N GLN A 151 -7.89 -6.99 -6.06
CA GLN A 151 -9.33 -6.91 -6.32
C GLN A 151 -10.06 -8.21 -5.97
N ALA A 152 -9.40 -9.35 -6.19
CA ALA A 152 -9.94 -10.66 -5.90
C ALA A 152 -9.94 -11.00 -4.40
N THR A 153 -8.92 -10.56 -3.65
CA THR A 153 -8.67 -11.06 -2.28
C THR A 153 -8.86 -10.04 -1.17
N ALA A 154 -8.66 -8.74 -1.43
CA ALA A 154 -8.61 -7.72 -0.37
C ALA A 154 -9.97 -7.09 -0.05
N PHE A 155 -10.87 -6.94 -1.04
CA PHE A 155 -12.06 -6.09 -0.89
C PHE A 155 -13.33 -6.80 -0.38
N GLY A 156 -13.20 -8.08 -0.03
CA GLY A 156 -14.28 -8.91 0.50
C GLY A 156 -15.18 -9.52 -0.58
N VAL A 157 -15.91 -10.57 -0.18
CA VAL A 157 -16.61 -11.50 -1.07
C VAL A 157 -17.57 -10.82 -2.04
N SER A 158 -18.39 -9.86 -1.58
CA SER A 158 -19.34 -9.16 -2.46
C SER A 158 -18.66 -8.40 -3.59
N ARG A 159 -17.50 -7.77 -3.32
CA ARG A 159 -16.72 -7.04 -4.33
C ARG A 159 -16.01 -8.00 -5.28
N THR A 160 -15.44 -9.08 -4.74
CA THR A 160 -14.86 -10.17 -5.53
C THR A 160 -15.86 -10.74 -6.54
N ILE A 161 -17.09 -11.02 -6.11
CA ILE A 161 -18.15 -11.56 -6.99
C ILE A 161 -18.49 -10.57 -8.10
N VAL A 162 -18.69 -9.29 -7.77
CA VAL A 162 -18.99 -8.26 -8.78
C VAL A 162 -17.82 -8.06 -9.73
N TRP A 163 -16.59 -8.13 -9.24
CA TRP A 163 -15.38 -8.08 -10.05
C TRP A 163 -15.32 -9.25 -11.05
N LEU A 164 -15.53 -10.49 -10.60
CA LEU A 164 -15.59 -11.68 -11.44
C LEU A 164 -16.69 -11.58 -12.51
N GLN A 165 -17.88 -11.12 -12.13
CA GLN A 165 -18.99 -10.88 -13.05
C GLN A 165 -18.60 -9.86 -14.13
N SER A 166 -18.02 -8.73 -13.72
CA SER A 166 -17.60 -7.67 -14.66
C SER A 166 -16.53 -8.16 -15.63
N ARG A 167 -15.59 -8.98 -15.16
CA ARG A 167 -14.54 -9.59 -15.99
C ARG A 167 -15.10 -10.57 -17.01
N ARG A 168 -16.10 -11.37 -16.60
CA ARG A 168 -16.84 -12.29 -17.48
C ARG A 168 -17.65 -11.53 -18.52
N ASP A 169 -18.38 -10.49 -18.11
CA ASP A 169 -19.20 -9.65 -18.98
C ASP A 169 -18.30 -8.99 -20.06
N ALA A 170 -17.15 -8.42 -19.67
CA ALA A 170 -16.17 -7.85 -20.59
C ALA A 170 -15.57 -8.89 -21.57
N ALA A 171 -15.35 -10.13 -21.13
CA ALA A 171 -14.89 -11.20 -22.00
C ALA A 171 -15.94 -11.61 -23.05
N LEU A 172 -17.21 -11.68 -22.64
CA LEU A 172 -18.34 -11.95 -23.53
C LEU A 172 -18.51 -10.83 -24.56
N ASP A 173 -18.39 -9.58 -24.15
CA ASP A 173 -18.51 -8.43 -25.07
C ASP A 173 -17.36 -8.38 -26.07
N ARG A 174 -16.12 -8.70 -25.67
CA ARG A 174 -14.99 -8.89 -26.61
C ARG A 174 -15.25 -10.02 -27.61
N ALA A 175 -15.77 -11.15 -27.14
CA ALA A 175 -16.10 -12.27 -28.02
C ALA A 175 -17.23 -11.92 -29.01
N ARG A 176 -18.21 -11.12 -28.59
CA ARG A 176 -19.28 -10.59 -29.47
C ARG A 176 -18.75 -9.59 -30.49
N GLY A 177 -17.87 -8.67 -30.09
CA GLY A 177 -17.22 -7.72 -30.99
C GLY A 177 -16.38 -8.41 -32.08
N ALA A 178 -15.72 -9.52 -31.73
CA ALA A 178 -14.99 -10.36 -32.69
C ALA A 178 -15.90 -11.21 -33.60
N ALA A 179 -17.15 -11.50 -33.18
CA ALA A 179 -18.11 -12.26 -33.98
C ALA A 179 -18.97 -11.39 -34.91
N GLN A 180 -19.16 -10.10 -34.59
CA GLN A 180 -19.89 -9.14 -35.43
C GLN A 180 -19.17 -8.82 -36.75
N SER A 181 -17.87 -9.08 -36.85
CA SER A 181 -17.12 -9.00 -38.12
C SER A 181 -17.33 -10.22 -39.03
N ALA A 182 -18.06 -11.26 -38.60
CA ALA A 182 -18.13 -12.53 -39.33
C ALA A 182 -19.54 -13.03 -39.73
N THR A 183 -20.67 -12.44 -39.31
CA THR A 183 -22.00 -12.74 -39.93
C THR A 183 -23.12 -11.88 -39.36
N SER A 184 -23.93 -11.31 -40.26
CA SER A 184 -25.19 -10.62 -39.94
C SER A 184 -26.33 -11.62 -39.73
N SER A 185 -26.46 -12.19 -38.53
CA SER A 185 -27.73 -12.80 -38.09
C SER A 185 -27.97 -12.55 -36.61
N ALA A 186 -28.61 -11.42 -36.34
CA ALA A 186 -28.99 -10.98 -35.00
C ALA A 186 -30.05 -11.93 -34.42
N SER A 187 -29.63 -12.79 -33.49
CA SER A 187 -30.54 -13.42 -32.53
C SER A 187 -30.96 -12.35 -31.53
N ARG A 188 -32.27 -12.27 -31.23
CA ARG A 188 -32.87 -11.22 -30.40
C ARG A 188 -32.26 -11.19 -28.97
N PRO A 189 -32.12 -10.02 -28.34
CA PRO A 189 -31.35 -9.85 -27.10
C PRO A 189 -31.88 -10.55 -25.83
N HIS A 190 -33.11 -11.10 -25.85
CA HIS A 190 -33.84 -11.47 -24.64
C HIS A 190 -33.78 -12.96 -24.26
N ASP A 191 -33.25 -13.84 -25.13
CA ASP A 191 -33.57 -15.29 -25.09
C ASP A 191 -32.38 -16.25 -24.98
N ARG A 192 -31.20 -15.80 -24.51
CA ARG A 192 -30.08 -16.72 -24.22
C ARG A 192 -29.65 -16.62 -22.76
N TYR A 193 -30.34 -17.41 -21.94
CA TYR A 193 -30.13 -17.64 -20.50
C TYR A 193 -30.29 -16.36 -19.65
N GLN A 194 -31.16 -16.43 -18.65
CA GLN A 194 -31.02 -15.58 -17.47
C GLN A 194 -29.64 -15.88 -16.88
N GLU A 195 -28.60 -15.16 -17.33
CA GLU A 195 -27.27 -15.30 -16.76
C GLU A 195 -27.40 -14.97 -15.28
N TYR A 196 -27.22 -16.01 -14.47
CA TYR A 196 -27.39 -15.93 -13.03
C TYR A 196 -26.39 -14.92 -12.48
N ARG A 197 -26.89 -13.75 -12.07
CA ARG A 197 -26.10 -12.69 -11.47
C ARG A 197 -26.31 -12.75 -9.96
N VAL A 198 -25.23 -12.89 -9.21
CA VAL A 198 -25.22 -12.91 -7.75
C VAL A 198 -25.28 -11.47 -7.21
N GLY A 199 -26.28 -10.71 -7.66
CA GLY A 199 -26.54 -9.33 -7.27
C GLY A 199 -25.61 -8.27 -7.88
N ARG A 200 -25.79 -7.02 -7.43
CA ARG A 200 -24.95 -5.86 -7.72
C ARG A 200 -24.37 -5.33 -6.41
N LEU A 201 -23.30 -4.56 -6.50
CA LEU A 201 -22.77 -3.84 -5.34
C LEU A 201 -23.83 -2.84 -4.85
N LYS A 202 -24.04 -2.77 -3.53
CA LYS A 202 -24.93 -1.78 -2.93
C LYS A 202 -24.25 -0.41 -3.01
N HIS A 203 -25.00 0.61 -3.39
CA HIS A 203 -24.57 2.01 -3.30
C HIS A 203 -25.24 2.64 -2.08
N GLU A 204 -24.46 3.33 -1.25
CA GLU A 204 -24.96 4.10 -0.11
C GLU A 204 -24.69 5.57 -0.37
N ARG A 205 -25.78 6.32 -0.66
CA ARG A 205 -25.72 7.75 -0.95
C ARG A 205 -25.99 8.56 0.31
N ILE A 206 -25.09 9.48 0.63
CA ILE A 206 -25.17 10.34 1.80
C ILE A 206 -25.22 11.79 1.36
N LYS A 207 -26.14 12.53 1.94
CA LYS A 207 -26.23 13.98 1.73
C LYS A 207 -25.40 14.71 2.79
N VAL A 208 -24.52 15.60 2.34
CA VAL A 208 -23.64 16.41 3.20
C VAL A 208 -23.85 17.89 2.90
N THR A 209 -23.74 18.76 3.90
CA THR A 209 -23.83 20.21 3.72
C THR A 209 -22.44 20.78 3.45
N ARG A 210 -22.30 21.72 2.51
CA ARG A 210 -21.00 22.34 2.16
C ARG A 210 -20.51 23.40 3.17
N SER A 211 -20.88 23.29 4.44
CA SER A 211 -20.50 24.26 5.46
C SER A 211 -19.01 24.13 5.80
N GLU A 212 -18.19 25.12 5.48
CA GLU A 212 -16.73 25.07 5.73
C GLU A 212 -16.39 24.76 7.20
N GLU A 213 -17.19 25.29 8.14
CA GLU A 213 -17.01 25.05 9.58
C GLU A 213 -17.22 23.59 10.02
N HIS A 214 -18.07 22.83 9.32
CA HIS A 214 -18.50 21.49 9.73
C HIS A 214 -18.15 20.39 8.72
N LEU A 215 -17.68 20.74 7.53
CA LEU A 215 -17.45 19.80 6.44
C LEU A 215 -16.46 18.70 6.84
N LEU A 216 -15.35 19.07 7.50
CA LEU A 216 -14.35 18.11 7.96
C LEU A 216 -14.94 17.17 9.04
N GLU A 217 -15.69 17.71 9.99
CA GLU A 217 -16.31 16.91 11.04
C GLU A 217 -17.35 15.92 10.47
N GLN A 218 -18.17 16.39 9.51
CA GLN A 218 -19.12 15.55 8.79
C GLN A 218 -18.39 14.45 8.00
N ALA A 219 -17.31 14.79 7.29
CA ALA A 219 -16.51 13.83 6.55
C ALA A 219 -15.89 12.77 7.48
N ILE A 220 -15.35 13.17 8.63
CA ILE A 220 -14.80 12.25 9.65
C ILE A 220 -15.88 11.27 10.12
N ARG A 221 -17.08 11.76 10.46
CA ARG A 221 -18.20 10.92 10.92
C ARG A 221 -18.64 9.93 9.84
N VAL A 222 -18.77 10.40 8.60
CA VAL A 222 -19.13 9.57 7.44
C VAL A 222 -18.09 8.46 7.22
N MET A 223 -16.80 8.82 7.15
CA MET A 223 -15.73 7.84 6.93
C MET A 223 -15.72 6.77 8.02
N LYS A 224 -15.78 7.18 9.30
CA LYS A 224 -15.82 6.24 10.43
C LYS A 224 -17.01 5.28 10.39
N PHE A 225 -18.19 5.76 10.02
CA PHE A 225 -19.41 4.94 9.96
C PHE A 225 -19.40 3.96 8.78
N HIS A 226 -18.80 4.35 7.64
CA HIS A 226 -18.76 3.52 6.44
C HIS A 226 -17.51 2.65 6.31
N ALA A 227 -16.52 2.77 7.20
CA ALA A 227 -15.24 2.05 7.12
C ALA A 227 -15.43 0.54 6.86
N ASP A 228 -16.20 -0.13 7.73
CA ASP A 228 -16.36 -1.59 7.68
C ASP A 228 -17.36 -2.06 6.59
N ARG A 229 -18.14 -1.12 6.02
CA ARG A 229 -19.20 -1.40 5.03
C ARG A 229 -18.61 -1.58 3.64
N LYS A 230 -18.97 -2.64 2.92
CA LYS A 230 -18.43 -2.91 1.56
C LYS A 230 -19.21 -2.23 0.43
N ALA A 231 -20.29 -1.51 0.72
CA ALA A 231 -21.04 -0.72 -0.24
C ALA A 231 -20.17 0.40 -0.87
N VAL A 232 -20.50 0.82 -2.09
CA VAL A 232 -19.89 1.99 -2.74
C VAL A 232 -20.45 3.24 -2.07
N LEU A 233 -19.58 4.14 -1.63
CA LEU A 233 -19.98 5.37 -0.96
C LEU A 233 -20.16 6.51 -1.99
N GLU A 234 -21.36 7.10 -2.02
CA GLU A 234 -21.66 8.29 -2.84
C GLU A 234 -21.97 9.48 -1.95
N ILE A 235 -21.35 10.62 -2.23
CA ILE A 235 -21.58 11.87 -1.50
C ILE A 235 -22.33 12.84 -2.43
N GLU A 236 -23.41 13.39 -1.92
CA GLU A 236 -24.23 14.41 -2.58
C GLU A 236 -24.24 15.67 -1.70
N TYR A 237 -23.93 16.85 -2.26
CA TYR A 237 -24.06 18.09 -1.52
C TYR A 237 -25.51 18.59 -1.54
N VAL A 238 -26.03 18.96 -0.37
CA VAL A 238 -27.40 19.47 -0.25
C VAL A 238 -27.53 20.76 -1.07
N GLY A 239 -28.43 20.75 -2.06
CA GLY A 239 -28.75 21.93 -2.87
C GLY A 239 -27.88 22.11 -4.13
N GLU A 240 -26.97 21.19 -4.43
CA GLU A 240 -26.18 21.20 -5.66
C GLU A 240 -26.69 20.12 -6.64
N GLU A 241 -27.17 20.51 -7.83
CA GLU A 241 -27.44 19.58 -8.92
C GLU A 241 -26.14 19.26 -9.65
N GLY A 242 -25.57 18.09 -9.36
CA GLY A 242 -24.38 17.57 -10.01
C GLY A 242 -23.28 17.17 -9.03
N THR A 243 -22.47 16.20 -9.45
CA THR A 243 -21.24 15.80 -8.76
C THR A 243 -20.07 16.40 -9.53
N GLY A 244 -19.27 17.27 -8.92
CA GLY A 244 -18.19 17.96 -9.64
C GLY A 244 -17.02 18.40 -8.76
N LEU A 245 -15.82 18.28 -9.33
CA LEU A 245 -14.52 18.73 -8.79
C LEU A 245 -14.20 20.10 -9.39
N GLY A 246 -14.43 21.19 -8.66
CA GLY A 246 -14.12 22.53 -9.12
C GLY A 246 -14.79 23.53 -8.20
N PRO A 247 -14.21 23.76 -7.01
CA PRO A 247 -13.36 24.94 -6.79
C PRO A 247 -12.23 24.68 -5.76
N THR A 248 -11.72 23.44 -5.67
CA THR A 248 -10.93 23.00 -4.50
C THR A 248 -9.41 23.17 -4.63
N LEU A 249 -8.90 23.48 -5.83
CA LEU A 249 -7.46 23.40 -6.14
C LEU A 249 -6.58 24.54 -5.59
N ASP A 250 -7.16 25.70 -5.25
CA ASP A 250 -6.40 26.87 -4.75
C ASP A 250 -6.22 26.90 -3.22
N PHE A 251 -6.84 25.97 -2.49
CA PHE A 251 -6.79 25.93 -1.02
C PHE A 251 -5.87 24.85 -0.44
N TYR A 252 -5.36 23.94 -1.27
CA TYR A 252 -4.53 22.83 -0.78
C TYR A 252 -3.07 23.23 -0.56
N VAL A 253 -2.54 22.80 0.57
CA VAL A 253 -1.11 22.93 0.89
C VAL A 253 -0.32 22.03 -0.05
N ARG A 254 0.28 22.60 -1.09
CA ARG A 254 1.27 21.92 -1.94
C ARG A 254 2.66 22.16 -1.37
N ARG A 255 3.26 21.12 -0.79
CA ARG A 255 4.66 21.10 -0.36
C ARG A 255 5.48 20.35 -1.41
N ALA A 256 6.64 20.89 -1.79
CA ALA A 256 7.51 20.29 -2.81
C ALA A 256 7.90 18.83 -2.49
N GLY A 257 8.12 18.48 -1.22
CA GLY A 257 8.43 17.11 -0.76
C GLY A 257 7.20 16.24 -0.47
N GLY A 258 5.99 16.71 -0.76
CA GLY A 258 4.74 16.03 -0.45
C GLY A 258 4.34 16.07 1.03
N LEU A 259 3.20 15.45 1.34
CA LEU A 259 2.63 15.31 2.67
C LEU A 259 3.33 14.16 3.41
N PHE A 260 3.81 14.45 4.62
CA PHE A 260 4.46 13.51 5.52
C PHE A 260 4.05 13.83 6.96
N PRO A 261 3.96 12.84 7.88
CA PRO A 261 3.64 13.08 9.27
C PRO A 261 4.61 14.06 9.94
N ALA A 262 4.07 15.05 10.64
CA ALA A 262 4.88 15.89 11.51
C ALA A 262 5.36 15.04 12.70
N PRO A 263 6.66 15.10 13.07
CA PRO A 263 7.19 14.45 14.26
C PRO A 263 6.65 15.16 15.51
N LEU A 264 6.06 14.42 16.44
CA LEU A 264 5.43 14.96 17.64
C LEU A 264 5.96 14.25 18.89
N PRO A 265 6.07 14.97 20.03
CA PRO A 265 6.45 14.35 21.28
C PRO A 265 5.43 13.25 21.65
N PRO A 266 5.91 12.09 22.14
CA PRO A 266 5.02 11.02 22.54
C PRO A 266 4.16 11.43 23.75
N HIS A 267 2.99 10.80 23.88
CA HIS A 267 2.07 10.97 25.02
C HIS A 267 1.41 12.36 25.19
N THR A 268 1.56 13.27 24.23
CA THR A 268 0.91 14.60 24.23
C THR A 268 -0.52 14.59 23.67
N ASP A 269 -1.27 15.68 23.85
CA ASP A 269 -2.59 15.86 23.22
C ASP A 269 -2.46 16.11 21.71
N GLU A 270 -1.37 16.72 21.27
CA GLU A 270 -1.04 16.95 19.86
C GLU A 270 -0.95 15.63 19.10
N VAL A 271 -0.19 14.65 19.64
CA VAL A 271 -0.05 13.34 19.00
C VAL A 271 -1.37 12.57 19.02
N ARG A 272 -2.18 12.67 20.09
CA ARG A 272 -3.52 12.07 20.12
C ARG A 272 -4.43 12.61 19.02
N ARG A 273 -4.48 13.94 18.88
CA ARG A 273 -5.27 14.63 17.83
C ARG A 273 -4.78 14.26 16.44
N ALA A 274 -3.47 14.30 16.21
CA ALA A 274 -2.86 13.94 14.93
C ALA A 274 -3.13 12.48 14.57
N SER A 275 -2.91 11.54 15.50
CA SER A 275 -3.21 10.12 15.31
C SER A 275 -4.66 9.88 14.89
N GLU A 276 -5.62 10.60 15.47
CA GLU A 276 -7.02 10.46 15.07
C GLU A 276 -7.29 10.93 13.63
N MET A 277 -6.63 12.01 13.20
CA MET A 277 -6.69 12.44 11.79
C MET A 277 -6.05 11.41 10.86
N PHE A 278 -4.90 10.83 11.24
CA PHE A 278 -4.24 9.77 10.48
C PHE A 278 -5.09 8.49 10.41
N ARG A 279 -5.84 8.16 11.46
CA ARG A 279 -6.82 7.06 11.43
C ARG A 279 -7.92 7.31 10.40
N VAL A 280 -8.46 8.53 10.35
CA VAL A 280 -9.44 8.89 9.33
C VAL A 280 -8.82 8.88 7.94
N LEU A 281 -7.58 9.36 7.78
CA LEU A 281 -6.84 9.29 6.52
C LEU A 281 -6.67 7.84 6.04
N GLY A 282 -6.34 6.91 6.95
CA GLY A 282 -6.25 5.48 6.66
C GLY A 282 -7.56 4.92 6.11
N ILE A 283 -8.68 5.20 6.79
CA ILE A 283 -10.03 4.80 6.32
C ILE A 283 -10.30 5.38 4.92
N PHE A 284 -10.05 6.68 4.77
CA PHE A 284 -10.31 7.40 3.53
C PHE A 284 -9.50 6.83 2.36
N MET A 285 -8.19 6.65 2.52
CA MET A 285 -7.32 6.10 1.48
C MET A 285 -7.67 4.66 1.12
N ALA A 286 -8.02 3.83 2.11
CA ALA A 286 -8.51 2.49 1.83
C ALA A 286 -9.84 2.53 1.08
N LYS A 287 -10.77 3.43 1.42
CA LYS A 287 -12.03 3.61 0.67
C LYS A 287 -11.78 4.02 -0.78
N VAL A 288 -10.87 4.95 -0.99
CA VAL A 288 -10.46 5.43 -2.32
C VAL A 288 -9.95 4.28 -3.18
N LEU A 289 -9.03 3.46 -2.65
CA LEU A 289 -8.52 2.28 -3.33
C LEU A 289 -9.60 1.23 -3.61
N GLN A 290 -10.41 0.93 -2.59
CA GLN A 290 -11.49 -0.05 -2.68
C GLN A 290 -12.53 0.35 -3.75
N ASP A 291 -12.84 1.65 -3.88
CA ASP A 291 -13.79 2.20 -4.84
C ASP A 291 -13.18 2.58 -6.19
N GLY A 292 -11.86 2.37 -6.39
CA GLY A 292 -11.17 2.69 -7.64
C GLY A 292 -11.22 4.18 -7.96
N ARG A 293 -11.17 5.04 -6.94
CA ARG A 293 -11.16 6.50 -7.09
C ARG A 293 -9.74 7.02 -7.02
N LEU A 294 -9.52 8.18 -7.61
CA LEU A 294 -8.28 8.93 -7.49
C LEU A 294 -8.47 10.09 -6.50
N VAL A 295 -7.39 10.42 -5.82
CA VAL A 295 -7.32 11.54 -4.90
C VAL A 295 -6.10 12.39 -5.22
N ASP A 296 -6.32 13.68 -5.32
CA ASP A 296 -5.26 14.67 -5.46
C ASP A 296 -4.61 14.97 -4.10
N LEU A 297 -3.82 14.01 -3.62
CA LEU A 297 -2.98 14.17 -2.43
C LEU A 297 -1.51 13.95 -2.83
N PRO A 298 -0.65 14.97 -2.73
CA PRO A 298 0.77 14.84 -3.04
C PRO A 298 1.46 14.15 -1.86
N LEU A 299 1.36 12.83 -1.72
CA LEU A 299 2.02 12.08 -0.65
C LEU A 299 3.54 12.05 -0.88
N ALA A 300 4.30 12.22 0.20
CA ALA A 300 5.76 12.12 0.14
C ALA A 300 6.19 10.66 -0.15
N ARG A 301 7.23 10.44 -0.97
CA ARG A 301 7.74 9.08 -1.23
C ARG A 301 8.13 8.33 0.05
N PRO A 302 8.71 8.98 1.09
CA PRO A 302 8.93 8.33 2.38
C PRO A 302 7.66 7.83 3.06
N PHE A 303 6.54 8.55 2.96
CA PHE A 303 5.26 8.05 3.48
C PHE A 303 4.81 6.79 2.76
N LEU A 304 4.95 6.76 1.43
CA LEU A 304 4.64 5.60 0.59
C LEU A 304 5.53 4.40 0.93
N LYS A 305 6.83 4.62 1.22
CA LYS A 305 7.75 3.57 1.71
C LYS A 305 7.28 2.96 3.04
N LEU A 306 6.72 3.77 3.95
CA LEU A 306 6.19 3.27 5.22
C LEU A 306 5.00 2.34 5.00
N ILE A 307 4.02 2.74 4.19
CA ILE A 307 2.74 2.00 4.05
C ILE A 307 2.87 0.68 3.26
N VAL A 308 3.90 0.54 2.43
CA VAL A 308 4.23 -0.74 1.75
C VAL A 308 5.15 -1.64 2.57
N SER A 309 5.69 -1.15 3.69
CA SER A 309 6.62 -1.91 4.51
C SER A 309 5.92 -3.02 5.30
N PRO A 310 6.47 -4.25 5.34
CA PRO A 310 5.95 -5.32 6.18
C PRO A 310 6.04 -4.98 7.68
N HIS A 311 7.02 -4.17 8.09
CA HIS A 311 7.20 -3.74 9.49
C HIS A 311 6.02 -2.91 10.01
N LEU A 312 5.30 -2.20 9.12
CA LEU A 312 4.10 -1.46 9.48
C LEU A 312 2.84 -2.30 9.29
N SER A 313 2.74 -3.06 8.19
CA SER A 313 1.50 -3.73 7.79
C SER A 313 1.22 -5.06 8.50
N GLU A 314 2.25 -5.84 8.84
CA GLU A 314 2.10 -7.22 9.35
C GLU A 314 2.52 -7.38 10.82
N ALA A 315 3.34 -6.47 11.35
CA ALA A 315 3.79 -6.56 12.74
C ALA A 315 2.62 -6.42 13.72
N GLU A 316 2.64 -7.24 14.78
CA GLU A 316 1.74 -7.10 15.92
C GLU A 316 1.91 -5.72 16.58
N GLU A 317 3.18 -5.33 16.79
CA GLU A 317 3.58 -3.98 17.17
C GLU A 317 4.36 -3.30 16.05
N PRO A 318 3.74 -2.37 15.29
CA PRO A 318 4.43 -1.68 14.22
C PRO A 318 5.64 -0.87 14.71
N SER A 319 6.77 -1.07 14.04
CA SER A 319 8.01 -0.31 14.23
C SER A 319 8.42 0.32 12.90
N LEU A 320 8.97 1.53 12.96
CA LEU A 320 9.47 2.22 11.77
C LEU A 320 11.00 2.15 11.65
N ASP A 321 11.65 1.38 12.54
CA ASP A 321 13.10 1.24 12.54
C ASP A 321 13.62 0.78 11.18
N ARG A 322 14.63 1.49 10.67
CA ARG A 322 15.33 1.21 9.40
C ARG A 322 14.47 1.19 8.13
N ILE A 323 13.20 1.61 8.19
CA ILE A 323 12.40 1.77 6.96
C ILE A 323 12.86 3.02 6.20
N LEU A 324 13.09 4.11 6.94
CA LEU A 324 13.51 5.40 6.38
C LEU A 324 14.95 5.73 6.76
N SER A 325 15.56 6.58 5.94
CA SER A 325 16.94 7.05 6.07
C SER A 325 17.00 8.59 6.12
N LEU A 326 18.18 9.15 6.38
CA LEU A 326 18.37 10.61 6.26
C LEU A 326 18.20 11.10 4.81
N ASP A 327 18.30 10.22 3.81
CA ASP A 327 17.99 10.59 2.42
C ASP A 327 16.50 10.84 2.25
N ASP A 328 15.66 10.00 2.88
CA ASP A 328 14.22 10.19 2.95
C ASP A 328 13.85 11.45 3.75
N PHE A 329 14.58 11.72 4.84
CA PHE A 329 14.35 12.93 5.63
C PHE A 329 14.66 14.22 4.86
N GLU A 330 15.75 14.23 4.08
CA GLU A 330 16.10 15.37 3.22
C GLU A 330 15.05 15.60 2.13
N GLU A 331 14.44 14.54 1.59
CA GLU A 331 13.35 14.69 0.61
C GLU A 331 12.15 15.46 1.21
N VAL A 332 11.78 15.14 2.46
CA VAL A 332 10.65 15.78 3.16
C VAL A 332 11.03 17.16 3.72
N HIS A 333 12.25 17.28 4.23
CA HIS A 333 12.76 18.46 4.92
C HIS A 333 14.21 18.77 4.50
N PRO A 334 14.43 19.37 3.31
CA PRO A 334 15.76 19.51 2.71
C PRO A 334 16.83 20.14 3.61
N VAL A 335 16.48 21.23 4.28
CA VAL A 335 17.43 21.95 5.14
C VAL A 335 17.85 21.11 6.35
N LYS A 336 16.90 20.53 7.10
CA LYS A 336 17.20 19.71 8.29
C LYS A 336 17.86 18.39 7.90
N GLY A 337 17.39 17.75 6.83
CA GLY A 337 17.97 16.51 6.33
C GLY A 337 19.43 16.67 5.88
N GLY A 338 19.70 17.68 5.05
CA GLY A 338 21.07 18.02 4.63
C GLY A 338 21.97 18.34 5.82
N PHE A 339 21.47 19.10 6.80
CA PHE A 339 22.19 19.41 8.03
C PHE A 339 22.54 18.14 8.85
N LEU A 340 21.57 17.25 9.10
CA LEU A 340 21.82 16.00 9.82
C LEU A 340 22.76 15.05 9.05
N LYS A 341 22.71 15.05 7.71
CA LYS A 341 23.67 14.30 6.89
C LYS A 341 25.09 14.81 7.04
N GLU A 342 25.30 16.12 7.09
CA GLU A 342 26.62 16.71 7.31
C GLU A 342 27.15 16.41 8.71
N LEU A 343 26.31 16.49 9.75
CA LEU A 343 26.67 16.06 11.10
C LEU A 343 27.05 14.56 11.13
N ARG A 344 26.27 13.70 10.46
CA ARG A 344 26.57 12.26 10.33
C ARG A 344 27.91 12.03 9.64
N ALA A 345 28.19 12.76 8.56
CA ALA A 345 29.46 12.68 7.84
C ALA A 345 30.63 13.17 8.70
N LEU A 346 30.41 14.17 9.56
CA LEU A 346 31.41 14.60 10.55
C LEU A 346 31.69 13.52 11.60
N ALA A 347 30.65 12.91 12.16
CA ALA A 347 30.78 11.81 13.12
C ALA A 347 31.53 10.61 12.51
N GLN A 348 31.26 10.28 11.24
CA GLN A 348 31.98 9.24 10.50
C GLN A 348 33.46 9.58 10.31
N ARG A 349 33.80 10.83 9.97
CA ARG A 349 35.19 11.30 9.87
C ARG A 349 35.91 11.20 11.24
N LYS A 350 35.25 11.58 12.33
CA LYS A 350 35.76 11.41 13.71
C LYS A 350 36.06 9.93 13.99
N ARG A 351 35.09 9.06 13.75
CA ARG A 351 35.21 7.61 13.97
C ARG A 351 36.32 6.98 13.12
N ALA A 352 36.55 7.46 11.90
CA ALA A 352 37.65 7.01 11.07
C ALA A 352 39.02 7.34 11.70
N ILE A 353 39.19 8.56 12.25
CA ILE A 353 40.40 8.98 12.96
C ILE A 353 40.61 8.14 14.24
N GLU A 354 39.54 7.91 15.00
CA GLU A 354 39.62 7.10 16.23
C GLU A 354 40.07 5.67 15.97
N ASN A 355 39.60 5.07 14.87
CA ASN A 355 39.94 3.71 14.47
C ASN A 355 41.26 3.60 13.68
N GLU A 356 41.93 4.72 13.39
CA GLU A 356 43.18 4.71 12.65
C GLU A 356 44.31 4.13 13.53
N PRO A 357 44.90 2.97 13.16
CA PRO A 357 45.80 2.23 14.06
C PRO A 357 47.19 2.89 14.18
N MET A 358 47.57 3.71 13.21
CA MET A 358 48.91 4.33 13.11
C MET A 358 49.04 5.65 13.88
N LEU A 359 47.97 6.14 14.49
CA LEU A 359 47.99 7.39 15.26
C LEU A 359 47.99 7.12 16.75
N ASP A 360 48.85 7.83 17.47
CA ASP A 360 48.79 7.91 18.92
C ASP A 360 47.56 8.73 19.38
N ARG A 361 47.29 8.69 20.69
CA ARG A 361 46.11 9.33 21.28
C ARG A 361 46.12 10.86 21.11
N GLU A 362 47.28 11.50 21.19
CA GLU A 362 47.40 12.95 21.07
C GLU A 362 47.20 13.43 19.63
N ALA A 363 47.76 12.72 18.66
CA ALA A 363 47.58 12.98 17.25
C ALA A 363 46.13 12.75 16.82
N LYS A 364 45.45 11.72 17.35
CA LYS A 364 43.99 11.54 17.19
C LYS A 364 43.23 12.75 17.71
N ARG A 365 43.54 13.21 18.93
CA ARG A 365 42.88 14.38 19.53
C ARG A 365 43.06 15.63 18.68
N ARG A 366 44.29 15.94 18.25
CA ARG A 366 44.57 17.08 17.34
C ARG A 366 43.78 17.01 16.04
N LYS A 367 43.76 15.86 15.38
CA LYS A 367 42.99 15.67 14.14
C LYS A 367 41.48 15.84 14.36
N ILE A 368 40.95 15.38 15.49
CA ILE A 368 39.53 15.53 15.84
C ILE A 368 39.20 17.00 16.13
N ASP A 369 40.05 17.72 16.86
CA ASP A 369 39.86 19.14 17.19
C ASP A 369 39.90 20.04 15.92
N GLU A 370 40.56 19.59 14.85
CA GLU A 370 40.58 20.26 13.54
C GLU A 370 39.36 19.97 12.65
N LEU A 371 38.51 19.00 13.03
CA LEU A 371 37.31 18.68 12.25
C LEU A 371 36.33 19.85 12.24
N LYS A 372 35.75 20.11 11.06
CA LYS A 372 34.78 21.18 10.83
C LYS A 372 33.62 20.69 9.98
N LEU A 373 32.44 21.21 10.29
CA LEU A 373 31.25 21.11 9.45
C LEU A 373 31.40 21.98 8.22
N CYS A 374 30.77 21.58 7.12
CA CYS A 374 30.61 22.43 5.94
C CYS A 374 29.12 22.61 5.65
N ILE A 375 28.58 23.80 5.97
CA ILE A 375 27.16 24.11 5.78
C ILE A 375 27.06 25.24 4.75
N HIS A 376 26.50 24.96 3.58
CA HIS A 376 26.35 25.92 2.48
C HIS A 376 27.66 26.70 2.16
N GLY A 377 28.81 26.02 2.20
CA GLY A 377 30.13 26.60 1.92
C GLY A 377 30.81 27.29 3.11
N THR A 378 30.13 27.41 4.26
CA THR A 378 30.70 27.95 5.50
C THR A 378 31.27 26.83 6.35
N ARG A 379 32.45 27.04 6.93
CA ARG A 379 33.12 26.05 7.80
C ARG A 379 33.12 26.52 9.26
N CYS A 380 32.52 25.72 10.14
CA CYS A 380 32.49 25.98 11.59
C CYS A 380 32.72 24.69 12.38
N ARG A 381 33.01 24.83 13.68
CA ARG A 381 32.99 23.70 14.60
C ARG A 381 31.55 23.40 15.02
N VAL A 382 31.31 22.21 15.57
CA VAL A 382 29.96 21.82 16.05
C VAL A 382 29.53 22.74 17.20
N GLU A 383 30.46 23.04 18.09
CA GLU A 383 30.25 23.86 19.28
C GLU A 383 29.91 25.32 18.93
N ASP A 384 30.35 25.80 17.77
CA ASP A 384 30.05 27.16 17.29
C ASP A 384 28.55 27.32 16.92
N LEU A 385 27.82 26.21 16.75
CA LEU A 385 26.39 26.23 16.48
C LEU A 385 25.52 26.37 17.73
N ALA A 386 26.11 26.22 18.94
CA ALA A 386 25.40 26.28 20.23
C ALA A 386 24.12 25.42 20.25
N LEU A 387 24.21 24.20 19.72
CA LEU A 387 23.11 23.23 19.76
C LEU A 387 23.10 22.52 21.10
N ASN A 388 21.90 22.17 21.56
CA ASN A 388 21.67 21.24 22.65
C ASN A 388 20.81 20.06 22.15
N PHE A 389 20.39 19.16 23.04
CA PHE A 389 19.56 18.00 22.67
C PHE A 389 18.06 18.30 22.70
N THR A 390 17.64 19.49 22.23
CA THR A 390 16.21 19.82 22.07
C THR A 390 15.82 20.01 20.61
N VAL A 391 14.53 19.83 20.33
CA VAL A 391 13.93 20.08 19.03
C VAL A 391 12.71 20.97 19.14
N ASN A 392 12.67 21.97 18.27
CA ASN A 392 11.54 22.90 18.19
C ASN A 392 10.33 22.26 17.50
N PRO A 393 9.11 22.73 17.81
CA PRO A 393 7.90 22.35 17.11
C PRO A 393 8.03 22.46 15.59
N PRO A 394 7.38 21.55 14.85
CA PRO A 394 7.40 21.60 13.39
C PRO A 394 6.59 22.76 12.80
N SER A 395 5.75 23.43 13.61
CA SER A 395 4.93 24.58 13.21
C SER A 395 4.45 25.36 14.44
N SER A 396 4.09 26.64 14.26
CA SER A 396 3.47 27.49 15.29
C SER A 396 2.04 27.07 15.66
N VAL A 397 1.48 26.05 15.00
CA VAL A 397 0.16 25.49 15.33
C VAL A 397 0.23 24.58 16.57
N PHE A 398 1.42 24.11 16.94
CA PHE A 398 1.61 23.23 18.10
C PHE A 398 1.93 24.04 19.36
N ASP A 399 1.38 23.60 20.49
CA ASP A 399 1.34 24.35 21.75
C ASP A 399 2.42 23.87 22.75
N TYR A 400 3.61 23.55 22.25
CA TYR A 400 4.79 23.22 23.07
C TYR A 400 5.98 24.06 22.61
N GLU A 401 6.92 24.38 23.50
CA GLU A 401 8.06 25.24 23.16
C GLU A 401 9.24 24.45 22.58
N GLU A 402 9.62 23.37 23.25
CA GLU A 402 10.68 22.46 22.82
C GLU A 402 10.42 21.05 23.34
N MET A 403 11.10 20.08 22.73
CA MET A 403 11.11 18.70 23.20
C MET A 403 12.56 18.25 23.38
N GLU A 404 12.87 17.70 24.54
CA GLU A 404 14.18 17.08 24.77
C GLU A 404 14.25 15.70 24.07
N LEU A 405 15.33 15.47 23.33
CA LEU A 405 15.64 14.19 22.68
C LEU A 405 16.17 13.14 23.66
N VAL A 406 16.68 13.58 24.79
CA VAL A 406 17.23 12.81 25.91
C VAL A 406 16.93 13.56 27.20
N GLU A 407 16.85 12.86 28.32
CA GLU A 407 16.61 13.47 29.63
C GLU A 407 17.70 14.48 30.00
N GLY A 408 17.31 15.73 30.33
CA GLY A 408 18.24 16.83 30.61
C GLY A 408 18.95 17.34 29.35
N GLY A 409 18.33 17.14 28.18
CA GLY A 409 18.89 17.50 26.89
C GLY A 409 19.03 19.00 26.66
N ALA A 410 18.21 19.83 27.31
CA ALA A 410 18.28 21.29 27.22
C ALA A 410 19.59 21.86 27.76
N ASP A 411 20.13 21.26 28.82
CA ASP A 411 21.39 21.65 29.47
C ASP A 411 22.62 20.93 28.90
N MET A 412 22.45 20.08 27.89
CA MET A 412 23.53 19.30 27.30
C MET A 412 23.93 19.85 25.92
N ASP A 413 25.05 20.57 25.88
CA ASP A 413 25.64 21.07 24.65
C ASP A 413 26.07 19.94 23.70
N VAL A 414 25.83 20.12 22.41
CA VAL A 414 26.32 19.25 21.35
C VAL A 414 27.76 19.63 21.02
N THR A 415 28.65 18.66 21.17
CA THR A 415 30.10 18.77 20.96
C THR A 415 30.59 17.65 20.06
N MET A 416 31.85 17.70 19.64
CA MET A 416 32.48 16.58 18.93
C MET A 416 32.40 15.24 19.68
N ASP A 417 32.30 15.25 21.02
CA ASP A 417 32.24 14.03 21.82
C ASP A 417 30.88 13.31 21.72
N ASN A 418 29.77 14.06 21.63
CA ASN A 418 28.40 13.51 21.63
C ASN A 418 27.61 13.73 20.32
N VAL A 419 28.22 14.30 19.27
CA VAL A 419 27.55 14.55 17.97
C VAL A 419 26.94 13.29 17.33
N GLU A 420 27.56 12.11 17.50
CA GLU A 420 27.02 10.85 16.99
C GLU A 420 25.69 10.49 17.69
N LEU A 421 25.62 10.70 19.01
CA LEU A 421 24.40 10.50 19.79
C LEU A 421 23.32 11.51 19.37
N TYR A 422 23.67 12.78 19.17
CA TYR A 422 22.73 13.81 18.72
C TYR A 422 22.10 13.46 17.37
N VAL A 423 22.92 13.05 16.39
CA VAL A 423 22.44 12.61 15.07
C VAL A 423 21.53 11.39 15.19
N GLN A 424 21.91 10.40 16.01
CA GLN A 424 21.12 9.20 16.23
C GLN A 424 19.74 9.55 16.84
N LYS A 425 19.71 10.40 17.86
CA LYS A 425 18.49 10.78 18.55
C LYS A 425 17.58 11.65 17.69
N CYS A 426 18.15 12.59 16.91
CA CYS A 426 17.41 13.31 15.88
C CYS A 426 16.80 12.34 14.86
N ALA A 427 17.59 11.43 14.29
CA ALA A 427 17.10 10.50 13.28
C ALA A 427 15.98 9.60 13.81
N ASP A 428 16.13 9.08 15.03
CA ASP A 428 15.08 8.28 15.68
C ASP A 428 13.79 9.10 15.90
N PHE A 429 13.90 10.33 16.40
CA PHE A 429 12.72 11.17 16.59
C PHE A 429 12.02 11.52 15.28
N TYR A 430 12.77 11.99 14.27
CA TYR A 430 12.20 12.47 13.01
C TYR A 430 11.62 11.37 12.13
N LEU A 431 12.16 10.14 12.20
CA LEU A 431 11.84 9.06 11.28
C LEU A 431 11.15 7.87 11.93
N ASN A 432 11.09 7.82 13.27
CA ASN A 432 10.53 6.70 14.01
C ASN A 432 9.64 7.15 15.17
N THR A 433 10.23 7.48 16.33
CA THR A 433 9.47 7.68 17.58
C THR A 433 8.50 8.86 17.52
N GLY A 434 8.82 9.92 16.78
CA GLY A 434 7.95 11.09 16.62
C GLY A 434 6.76 10.88 15.68
N ILE A 435 6.76 9.81 14.87
CA ILE A 435 5.72 9.59 13.84
C ILE A 435 5.02 8.22 13.95
N VAL A 436 5.52 7.31 14.78
CA VAL A 436 5.00 5.93 14.88
C VAL A 436 3.54 5.87 15.32
N ASN A 437 3.09 6.76 16.22
CA ASN A 437 1.70 6.77 16.69
C ASN A 437 0.72 7.18 15.59
N GLN A 438 1.12 8.11 14.74
CA GLN A 438 0.37 8.56 13.57
C GLN A 438 0.27 7.42 12.56
N MET A 439 1.39 6.72 12.29
CA MET A 439 1.41 5.60 11.34
C MET A 439 0.65 4.36 11.83
N ARG A 440 0.71 4.06 13.14
CA ARG A 440 -0.12 3.01 13.76
C ARG A 440 -1.60 3.34 13.61
N ALA A 441 -1.99 4.58 13.92
CA ALA A 441 -3.37 5.00 13.77
C ALA A 441 -3.83 4.98 12.30
N PHE A 442 -2.96 5.35 11.35
CA PHE A 442 -3.21 5.19 9.92
C PHE A 442 -3.48 3.74 9.54
N ARG A 443 -2.63 2.80 9.97
CA ARG A 443 -2.83 1.37 9.76
C ARG A 443 -4.16 0.92 10.34
N ASP A 444 -4.46 1.24 11.60
CA ASP A 444 -5.72 0.87 12.25
C ASP A 444 -6.93 1.32 11.43
N GLY A 445 -6.87 2.56 10.92
CA GLY A 445 -7.93 3.12 10.09
C GLY A 445 -8.06 2.42 8.75
N PHE A 446 -6.93 2.13 8.10
CA PHE A 446 -6.89 1.43 6.82
C PHE A 446 -7.46 0.01 6.95
N ASP A 447 -7.02 -0.73 7.98
CA ASP A 447 -7.37 -2.13 8.24
C ASP A 447 -8.86 -2.34 8.53
N ARG A 448 -9.58 -1.30 9.00
CA ARG A 448 -11.04 -1.33 9.11
C ARG A 448 -11.75 -1.53 7.77
N VAL A 449 -11.17 -1.04 6.67
CA VAL A 449 -11.74 -1.18 5.33
C VAL A 449 -11.25 -2.47 4.67
N PHE A 450 -9.94 -2.67 4.61
CA PHE A 450 -9.26 -3.92 4.25
C PHE A 450 -7.80 -3.85 4.70
N GLY A 451 -7.13 -5.00 4.86
CA GLY A 451 -5.78 -5.05 5.40
C GLY A 451 -4.73 -4.29 4.58
N LEU A 452 -3.96 -3.43 5.22
CA LEU A 452 -2.85 -2.64 4.69
C LEU A 452 -1.80 -3.52 4.01
N ARG A 453 -1.65 -4.78 4.47
CA ARG A 453 -0.80 -5.81 3.84
C ARG A 453 -1.05 -5.97 2.35
N ALA A 454 -2.24 -5.64 1.85
CA ALA A 454 -2.54 -5.66 0.42
C ALA A 454 -1.61 -4.73 -0.40
N LEU A 455 -1.08 -3.66 0.20
CA LEU A 455 -0.15 -2.74 -0.44
C LEU A 455 1.31 -3.24 -0.48
N ARG A 456 1.65 -4.30 0.27
CA ARG A 456 3.03 -4.82 0.37
C ARG A 456 3.61 -5.27 -0.96
N SER A 457 2.77 -5.76 -1.88
CA SER A 457 3.24 -6.23 -3.20
C SER A 457 3.62 -5.07 -4.14
N TYR A 458 3.38 -3.82 -3.74
CA TYR A 458 3.56 -2.65 -4.58
C TYR A 458 4.83 -1.87 -4.20
N SER A 459 5.45 -1.24 -5.18
CA SER A 459 6.45 -0.20 -4.94
C SER A 459 5.76 1.10 -4.47
N PRO A 460 6.50 2.01 -3.80
CA PRO A 460 5.98 3.34 -3.47
C PRO A 460 5.35 4.06 -4.67
N GLU A 461 5.99 4.00 -5.83
CA GLU A 461 5.57 4.64 -7.08
C GLU A 461 4.32 3.98 -7.69
N GLU A 462 4.15 2.66 -7.51
CA GLU A 462 2.91 1.98 -7.87
C GLU A 462 1.75 2.41 -6.97
N VAL A 463 1.97 2.52 -5.65
CA VAL A 463 0.94 2.99 -4.72
C VAL A 463 0.56 4.45 -4.98
N GLN A 464 1.52 5.32 -5.30
CA GLN A 464 1.23 6.69 -5.74
C GLN A 464 0.28 6.70 -6.95
N ARG A 465 0.56 5.87 -7.96
CA ARG A 465 -0.30 5.78 -9.17
C ARG A 465 -1.68 5.23 -8.85
N LEU A 466 -1.78 4.26 -7.93
CA LEU A 466 -3.07 3.71 -7.50
C LEU A 466 -3.95 4.73 -6.77
N LEU A 467 -3.34 5.59 -5.95
CA LEU A 467 -4.06 6.58 -5.13
C LEU A 467 -4.35 7.87 -5.90
N SER A 468 -3.37 8.35 -6.65
CA SER A 468 -3.34 9.72 -7.16
C SER A 468 -3.23 9.79 -8.68
N GLY A 469 -3.20 8.64 -9.37
CA GLY A 469 -3.02 8.57 -10.81
C GLY A 469 -1.61 8.99 -11.24
N GLU A 470 -1.42 9.14 -12.55
CA GLU A 470 -0.20 9.73 -13.08
C GLU A 470 -0.19 11.23 -12.77
N GLN A 471 0.87 11.68 -12.10
CA GLN A 471 1.00 13.08 -11.65
C GLN A 471 1.37 14.03 -12.79
N CYS A 472 1.92 13.49 -13.89
CA CYS A 472 2.25 14.24 -15.09
C CYS A 472 1.84 13.40 -16.31
N PRO A 473 0.53 13.27 -16.57
CA PRO A 473 0.08 12.47 -17.69
C PRO A 473 0.45 13.21 -18.99
N GLU A 474 1.19 12.54 -19.87
CA GLU A 474 1.48 13.05 -21.20
C GLU A 474 0.29 12.73 -22.10
N TRP A 475 -0.37 13.75 -22.63
CA TRP A 475 -1.54 13.57 -23.48
C TRP A 475 -1.14 13.75 -24.92
N THR A 476 -1.48 12.77 -25.75
CA THR A 476 -1.35 12.97 -27.19
C THR A 476 -2.50 13.81 -27.71
N ARG A 477 -2.32 14.41 -28.88
CA ARG A 477 -3.41 15.10 -29.62
C ARG A 477 -4.64 14.22 -29.78
N GLU A 478 -4.43 12.93 -30.04
CA GLU A 478 -5.50 11.96 -30.21
C GLU A 478 -6.26 11.72 -28.90
N ASP A 479 -5.57 11.68 -27.76
CA ASP A 479 -6.21 11.55 -26.44
C ASP A 479 -7.13 12.74 -26.16
N VAL A 480 -6.65 13.97 -26.37
CA VAL A 480 -7.45 15.18 -26.14
C VAL A 480 -8.69 15.19 -27.06
N LEU A 481 -8.56 14.77 -28.33
CA LEU A 481 -9.69 14.67 -29.26
C LEU A 481 -10.70 13.60 -28.88
N ASN A 482 -10.23 12.45 -28.42
CA ASN A 482 -11.08 11.31 -28.11
C ASN A 482 -11.87 11.52 -26.81
N TYR A 483 -11.22 12.10 -25.79
CA TYR A 483 -11.79 12.24 -24.45
C TYR A 483 -12.33 13.63 -24.10
N THR A 484 -12.23 14.60 -25.00
CA THR A 484 -12.87 15.92 -24.81
C THR A 484 -14.14 16.01 -25.65
N GLU A 485 -15.26 16.31 -25.00
CA GLU A 485 -16.55 16.53 -25.66
C GLU A 485 -16.85 18.05 -25.71
N PRO A 486 -16.72 18.70 -26.88
CA PRO A 486 -17.05 20.11 -27.00
C PRO A 486 -18.56 20.32 -26.84
N LYS A 487 -18.93 21.39 -26.11
CA LYS A 487 -20.32 21.77 -25.84
C LYS A 487 -20.58 23.22 -26.25
N LEU A 488 -21.84 23.65 -26.12
CA LEU A 488 -22.28 25.03 -26.36
C LEU A 488 -22.00 25.53 -27.80
N GLY A 489 -22.24 24.66 -28.78
CA GLY A 489 -22.13 25.01 -30.21
C GLY A 489 -20.78 24.69 -30.86
N TYR A 490 -19.78 24.24 -30.09
CA TYR A 490 -18.56 23.66 -30.63
C TYR A 490 -18.76 22.18 -30.96
N THR A 491 -18.13 21.73 -32.04
CA THR A 491 -18.03 20.34 -32.51
C THR A 491 -16.57 19.90 -32.52
N LYS A 492 -16.31 18.59 -32.65
CA LYS A 492 -14.95 18.06 -32.75
C LYS A 492 -14.19 18.58 -33.99
N ASP A 493 -14.92 19.03 -35.01
CA ASP A 493 -14.35 19.62 -36.23
C ASP A 493 -14.22 21.15 -36.17
N SER A 494 -14.69 21.77 -35.08
CA SER A 494 -14.68 23.23 -34.97
C SER A 494 -13.24 23.75 -34.96
N PRO A 495 -12.89 24.72 -35.82
CA PRO A 495 -11.52 25.24 -35.89
C PRO A 495 -10.99 25.75 -34.55
N GLY A 496 -11.85 26.35 -33.72
CA GLY A 496 -11.49 26.81 -32.38
C GLY A 496 -11.16 25.66 -31.42
N PHE A 497 -11.89 24.54 -31.51
CA PHE A 497 -11.62 23.34 -30.71
C PHE A 497 -10.33 22.66 -31.15
N LEU A 498 -10.10 22.54 -32.46
CA LEU A 498 -8.86 21.96 -32.99
C LEU A 498 -7.63 22.78 -32.61
N ARG A 499 -7.72 24.12 -32.66
CA ARG A 499 -6.63 25.00 -32.18
C ARG A 499 -6.39 24.89 -30.68
N PHE A 500 -7.46 24.76 -29.89
CA PHE A 500 -7.33 24.52 -28.45
C PHE A 500 -6.60 23.20 -28.17
N VAL A 501 -6.96 22.14 -28.89
CA VAL A 501 -6.27 20.85 -28.83
C VAL A 501 -4.80 20.98 -29.22
N ASP A 502 -4.47 21.74 -30.27
CA ASP A 502 -3.08 21.98 -30.69
C ASP A 502 -2.28 22.66 -29.56
N VAL A 503 -2.83 23.69 -28.92
CA VAL A 503 -2.18 24.40 -27.79
C VAL A 503 -2.00 23.50 -26.56
N MET A 504 -2.87 22.51 -26.34
CA MET A 504 -2.77 21.61 -25.19
C MET A 504 -1.64 20.57 -25.31
N VAL A 505 -1.08 20.39 -26.50
CA VAL A 505 -0.09 19.33 -26.81
C VAL A 505 1.26 19.94 -27.26
N GLU A 506 1.33 21.27 -27.39
CA GLU A 506 2.58 22.06 -27.42
C GLU A 506 3.17 22.21 -26.02
#